data_AF-A0A519I6E7-F1
#
_entry.id   AF-A0A519I6E7-F1
#
_cell.length_a   1.000
_cell.length_b   1.000
_cell.length_c   1.000
_cell.angle_alpha   90.00
_cell.angle_beta   90.00
_cell.angle_gamma   90.00
#
_symmetry.space_group_name_H-M   'P 1'
#
loop_
_entity.id
_entity.type
_entity.pdbx_description
1 polymer ?
#
loop_
_entity_poly.entity_id
_entity_poly.type
_entity_poly.pdbx_seq_one_letter_code
_entity_poly.pdbx_strand_id
1 'polypeptide(L)'
;YVQELNADYDKVRTQHANKKQTPLWSLAKIRANKTPVDWAAFKPTVPRALGRRVFKNFDLAELARYIDWGPFFQTWDLAGPYPAILTDEVVGVEATRVFADAQAMLKKIIEGRWLTASGVMGLYPANSVNDDDIEFYTDESRTQVLMTWYGLRQQTEKHVIDGVTRPSRCLADFIAPKSSGIADYAGLFAVTAGLGIEKKEKAFIDALDDYSAIMFKSLADRLAEAFAEALHHRVRTDLWGYAASEQLSNDDMIAEKYRGIRPAPGYPACPDHSAKSELFRVLQCDEVDMTLTESLAMMPAASVSGFYIGHPDAVYFNVGKIGEDQLHDMATRRGMDEAVLARLLAPNL
;
A
#
# COMPACT_ATOMS: atom_id res chain seq x y z
N TYR A 1 31.06 20.50 17.29
CA TYR A 1 29.85 20.46 16.45
C TYR A 1 30.14 20.26 14.96
N VAL A 2 30.48 21.26 14.12
CA VAL A 2 30.62 21.02 12.65
C VAL A 2 31.65 19.94 12.31
N GLN A 3 32.80 19.92 12.99
CA GLN A 3 33.83 18.89 12.79
C GLN A 3 33.35 17.49 13.22
N GLU A 4 32.57 17.42 14.29
CA GLU A 4 31.99 16.17 14.82
C GLU A 4 30.94 15.62 13.85
N LEU A 5 30.05 16.50 13.35
CA LEU A 5 29.07 16.14 12.33
C LEU A 5 29.72 15.62 11.04
N ASN A 6 30.78 16.27 10.57
CA ASN A 6 31.52 15.81 9.40
C ASN A 6 32.19 14.45 9.64
N ALA A 7 32.76 14.24 10.82
CA ALA A 7 33.35 12.95 11.20
C ALA A 7 32.29 11.85 11.27
N ASP A 8 31.11 12.13 11.81
CA ASP A 8 29.99 11.19 11.84
C ASP A 8 29.47 10.85 10.43
N TYR A 9 29.34 11.84 9.55
CA TYR A 9 28.96 11.62 8.14
C TYR A 9 30.00 10.79 7.38
N ASP A 10 31.29 11.06 7.58
CA ASP A 10 32.36 10.26 6.98
C ASP A 10 32.33 8.82 7.50
N LYS A 11 32.13 8.63 8.81
CA LYS A 11 31.98 7.31 9.43
C LYS A 11 30.78 6.54 8.85
N VAL A 12 29.61 7.16 8.75
CA VAL A 12 28.41 6.53 8.16
C VAL A 12 28.65 6.19 6.69
N ARG A 13 29.26 7.09 5.91
CA ARG A 13 29.61 6.84 4.50
C ARG A 13 30.53 5.64 4.33
N THR A 14 31.59 5.57 5.14
CA THR A 14 32.53 4.44 5.13
C THR A 14 31.85 3.14 5.56
N GLN A 15 31.01 3.16 6.59
CA GLN A 15 30.26 1.98 7.02
C GLN A 15 29.30 1.46 5.93
N HIS A 16 28.59 2.36 5.24
CA HIS A 16 27.72 2.00 4.13
C HIS A 16 28.51 1.43 2.94
N ALA A 17 29.63 2.06 2.58
CA ALA A 17 30.49 1.61 1.47
C ALA A 17 31.11 0.24 1.73
N ASN A 18 31.45 -0.07 2.99
CA ASN A 18 32.06 -1.33 3.39
C ASN A 18 31.03 -2.46 3.63
N LYS A 19 29.73 -2.18 3.56
CA LYS A 19 28.69 -3.19 3.78
C LYS A 19 28.75 -4.23 2.66
N LYS A 20 29.03 -5.50 3.01
CA LYS A 20 29.03 -6.61 2.06
C LYS A 20 27.64 -6.72 1.43
N GLN A 21 27.56 -6.48 0.13
CA GLN A 21 26.34 -6.63 -0.64
C GLN A 21 26.06 -8.11 -0.87
N THR A 22 24.82 -8.53 -0.70
CA THR A 22 24.39 -9.86 -1.12
C THR A 22 24.47 -9.90 -2.65
N PRO A 23 25.13 -10.91 -3.25
CA PRO A 23 25.19 -11.03 -4.70
C PRO A 23 23.81 -11.01 -5.34
N LEU A 24 23.70 -10.37 -6.50
CA LEU A 24 22.50 -10.40 -7.32
C LEU A 24 22.57 -11.59 -8.27
N TRP A 25 21.46 -12.33 -8.39
CA TRP A 25 21.28 -13.32 -9.44
C TRP A 25 20.83 -12.64 -10.74
N SER A 26 21.10 -13.27 -11.89
CA SER A 26 20.60 -12.77 -13.17
C SER A 26 19.08 -12.80 -13.23
N LEU A 27 18.50 -11.91 -14.04
CA LEU A 27 17.06 -11.84 -14.29
C LEU A 27 16.46 -13.20 -14.67
N ALA A 28 17.11 -13.94 -15.57
CA ALA A 28 16.70 -15.28 -15.98
C ALA A 28 16.66 -16.27 -14.79
N LYS A 29 17.66 -16.21 -13.89
CA LYS A 29 17.72 -17.11 -12.72
C LYS A 29 16.62 -16.79 -11.71
N ILE A 30 16.33 -15.51 -11.46
CA ILE A 30 15.27 -15.13 -10.51
C ILE A 30 13.88 -15.44 -11.07
N ARG A 31 13.68 -15.30 -12.39
CA ARG A 31 12.43 -15.70 -13.08
C ARG A 31 12.25 -17.22 -13.13
N ALA A 32 13.32 -18.00 -13.11
CA ALA A 32 13.23 -19.46 -12.95
C ALA A 32 12.91 -19.88 -11.50
N ASN A 33 13.20 -19.02 -10.51
CA ASN A 33 12.99 -19.26 -9.08
C ASN A 33 11.77 -18.50 -8.53
N LYS A 34 10.65 -18.49 -9.27
CA LYS A 34 9.42 -17.81 -8.83
C LYS A 34 8.83 -18.44 -7.58
N THR A 35 7.89 -17.73 -6.96
CA THR A 35 7.01 -18.37 -5.96
C THR A 35 6.23 -19.49 -6.64
N PRO A 36 6.38 -20.76 -6.19
CA PRO A 36 5.63 -21.86 -6.77
C PRO A 36 4.16 -21.75 -6.33
N VAL A 37 3.26 -21.66 -7.30
CA VAL A 37 1.81 -21.67 -7.08
C VAL A 37 1.20 -22.80 -7.90
N ASP A 38 0.47 -23.69 -7.24
CA ASP A 38 -0.26 -24.77 -7.90
C ASP A 38 -1.59 -24.24 -8.46
N TRP A 39 -1.51 -23.69 -9.66
CA TRP A 39 -2.66 -23.17 -10.40
C TRP A 39 -3.68 -24.25 -10.79
N ALA A 40 -3.31 -25.55 -10.80
CA ALA A 40 -4.25 -26.62 -11.07
C ALA A 40 -5.15 -26.92 -9.85
N ALA A 41 -4.62 -26.74 -8.64
CA ALA A 41 -5.35 -26.91 -7.38
C ALA A 41 -6.09 -25.65 -6.93
N PHE A 42 -5.74 -24.48 -7.47
CA PHE A 42 -6.36 -23.20 -7.11
C PHE A 42 -7.31 -22.70 -8.18
N LYS A 43 -8.58 -22.46 -7.79
CA LYS A 43 -9.56 -21.78 -8.64
C LYS A 43 -9.77 -20.35 -8.13
N PRO A 44 -9.33 -19.32 -8.89
CA PRO A 44 -9.63 -17.93 -8.54
C PRO A 44 -11.13 -17.70 -8.35
N THR A 45 -11.46 -16.88 -7.34
CA THR A 45 -12.84 -16.48 -7.09
C THR A 45 -13.19 -15.33 -8.02
N VAL A 46 -14.27 -15.49 -8.78
CA VAL A 46 -14.82 -14.42 -9.62
C VAL A 46 -15.42 -13.33 -8.72
N PRO A 47 -15.01 -12.05 -8.86
CA PRO A 47 -15.63 -10.95 -8.14
C PRO A 47 -17.14 -10.89 -8.36
N ARG A 48 -17.90 -10.65 -7.29
CA ARG A 48 -19.35 -10.39 -7.40
C ARG A 48 -19.66 -9.06 -8.09
N ALA A 49 -18.70 -8.15 -8.04
CA ALA A 49 -18.84 -6.76 -8.44
C ALA A 49 -17.67 -6.31 -9.33
N LEU A 50 -17.60 -6.84 -10.56
CA LEU A 50 -16.64 -6.38 -11.56
C LEU A 50 -16.85 -4.91 -11.94
N GLY A 51 -15.77 -4.27 -12.38
CA GLY A 51 -15.73 -2.89 -12.81
C GLY A 51 -15.54 -1.89 -11.68
N ARG A 52 -15.59 -0.61 -12.05
CA ARG A 52 -15.36 0.55 -11.19
C ARG A 52 -16.56 0.83 -10.27
N ARG A 53 -16.30 1.18 -9.01
CA ARG A 53 -17.31 1.63 -8.03
C ARG A 53 -16.82 2.80 -7.23
N VAL A 54 -17.68 3.81 -7.11
CA VAL A 54 -17.42 5.06 -6.41
C VAL A 54 -18.19 5.10 -5.09
N PHE A 55 -17.53 5.55 -4.04
CA PHE A 55 -18.08 5.79 -2.71
C PHE A 55 -17.84 7.25 -2.35
N LYS A 56 -18.91 8.05 -2.29
CA LYS A 56 -18.84 9.46 -1.88
C LYS A 56 -19.50 9.63 -0.52
N ASN A 57 -18.94 10.51 0.30
CA ASN A 57 -19.47 10.82 1.63
C ASN A 57 -19.60 9.57 2.51
N PHE A 58 -18.56 8.73 2.53
CA PHE A 58 -18.50 7.54 3.37
C PHE A 58 -18.60 7.94 4.85
N ASP A 59 -19.32 7.15 5.64
CA ASP A 59 -19.60 7.48 7.04
C ASP A 59 -18.33 7.41 7.89
N LEU A 60 -17.89 8.57 8.40
CA LEU A 60 -16.73 8.66 9.27
C LEU A 60 -16.91 7.89 10.58
N ALA A 61 -18.15 7.71 11.06
CA ALA A 61 -18.42 6.90 12.24
C ALA A 61 -18.18 5.41 11.97
N GLU A 62 -18.42 4.93 10.75
CA GLU A 62 -18.04 3.59 10.33
C GLU A 62 -16.52 3.44 10.27
N LEU A 63 -15.82 4.40 9.64
CA LEU A 63 -14.36 4.40 9.55
C LEU A 63 -13.68 4.42 10.92
N ALA A 64 -14.21 5.17 11.87
CA ALA A 64 -13.66 5.25 13.23
C ALA A 64 -13.51 3.87 13.91
N ARG A 65 -14.30 2.87 13.50
CA ARG A 65 -14.24 1.50 14.03
C ARG A 65 -13.08 0.67 13.51
N TYR A 66 -12.43 1.12 12.44
CA TYR A 66 -11.31 0.46 11.77
C TYR A 66 -9.96 1.15 12.05
N ILE A 67 -9.93 2.15 12.93
CA ILE A 67 -8.69 2.88 13.24
C ILE A 67 -7.70 1.95 13.95
N ASP A 68 -6.48 1.88 13.40
CA ASP A 68 -5.29 1.49 14.14
C ASP A 68 -4.69 2.71 14.84
N TRP A 69 -4.76 2.70 16.17
CA TRP A 69 -4.23 3.74 17.04
C TRP A 69 -2.72 3.63 17.28
N GLY A 70 -2.08 2.52 16.93
CA GLY A 70 -0.64 2.33 17.10
C GLY A 70 0.18 3.46 16.45
N PRO A 71 0.02 3.71 15.13
CA PRO A 71 0.77 4.78 14.47
C PRO A 71 0.31 6.20 14.88
N PHE A 72 -0.90 6.36 15.43
CA PHE A 72 -1.31 7.64 16.03
C PHE A 72 -0.36 8.04 17.17
N PHE A 73 -0.06 7.13 18.11
CA PHE A 73 0.88 7.41 19.19
C PHE A 73 2.30 7.66 18.69
N GLN A 74 2.71 6.97 17.63
CA GLN A 74 4.02 7.22 16.99
C GLN A 74 4.11 8.64 16.42
N THR A 75 3.03 9.20 15.86
CA THR A 75 2.99 10.60 15.41
C THR A 75 3.19 11.60 16.57
N TRP A 76 2.88 11.18 17.79
CA TRP A 76 3.08 11.97 19.02
C TRP A 76 4.38 11.64 19.75
N ASP A 77 5.31 10.92 19.12
CA ASP A 77 6.58 10.45 19.70
C ASP A 77 6.38 9.60 20.97
N LEU A 78 5.25 8.91 21.08
CA LEU A 78 4.95 7.99 22.19
C LEU A 78 5.16 6.54 21.74
N ALA A 79 6.22 5.92 22.24
CA ALA A 79 6.59 4.55 21.88
C ALA A 79 5.83 3.52 22.75
N GLY A 80 5.11 2.61 22.09
CA GLY A 80 4.45 1.48 22.74
C GLY A 80 3.26 0.97 21.92
N PRO A 81 2.88 -0.31 22.05
CA PRO A 81 1.72 -0.85 21.34
C PRO A 81 0.42 -0.39 22.01
N TYR A 82 -0.58 0.01 21.20
CA TYR A 82 -1.95 0.20 21.70
C TYR A 82 -2.63 -1.16 21.89
N PRO A 83 -3.45 -1.37 22.96
CA PRO A 83 -3.82 -0.41 24.01
C PRO A 83 -2.85 -0.37 25.20
N ALA A 84 -1.83 -1.24 25.26
CA ALA A 84 -0.94 -1.37 26.42
C ALA A 84 -0.20 -0.06 26.78
N ILE A 85 0.09 0.80 25.80
CA ILE A 85 0.71 2.11 26.00
C ILE A 85 -0.06 3.01 26.96
N LEU A 86 -1.38 2.84 27.09
CA LEU A 86 -2.22 3.65 27.98
C LEU A 86 -1.94 3.41 29.47
N THR A 87 -1.42 2.23 29.81
CA THR A 87 -1.07 1.84 31.18
C THR A 87 0.44 1.76 31.40
N ASP A 88 1.24 2.28 30.46
CA ASP A 88 2.69 2.31 30.58
C ASP A 88 3.16 3.18 31.75
N GLU A 89 4.18 2.73 32.47
CA GLU A 89 4.67 3.41 33.69
C GLU A 89 5.34 4.75 33.40
N VAL A 90 5.90 4.95 32.20
CA VAL A 90 6.64 6.16 31.82
C VAL A 90 5.76 7.10 31.02
N VAL A 91 5.10 6.59 29.97
CA VAL A 91 4.37 7.43 29.01
C VAL A 91 2.84 7.33 29.13
N GLY A 92 2.31 6.43 29.96
CA GLY A 92 0.87 6.12 29.98
C GLY A 92 -0.04 7.28 30.36
N VAL A 93 0.43 8.19 31.21
CA VAL A 93 -0.32 9.40 31.59
C VAL A 93 -0.53 10.31 30.37
N GLU A 94 0.54 10.61 29.63
CA GLU A 94 0.45 11.47 28.44
C GLU A 94 -0.23 10.75 27.27
N ALA A 95 0.00 9.44 27.10
CA ALA A 95 -0.70 8.62 26.11
C ALA A 95 -2.22 8.63 26.35
N THR A 96 -2.66 8.46 27.60
CA THR A 96 -4.08 8.53 27.96
C THR A 96 -4.67 9.91 27.69
N ARG A 97 -3.93 10.97 28.01
CA ARG A 97 -4.37 12.36 27.79
C ARG A 97 -4.53 12.69 26.31
N VAL A 98 -3.50 12.45 25.50
CA VAL A 98 -3.56 12.74 24.05
C VAL A 98 -4.60 11.87 23.35
N PHE A 99 -4.80 10.63 23.80
CA PHE A 99 -5.87 9.77 23.29
C PHE A 99 -7.25 10.31 23.63
N ALA A 100 -7.48 10.80 24.86
CA ALA A 100 -8.74 11.41 25.24
C ALA A 100 -9.05 12.66 24.39
N ASP A 101 -8.05 13.50 24.13
CA ASP A 101 -8.18 14.67 23.25
C ASP A 101 -8.48 14.25 21.80
N ALA A 102 -7.83 13.19 21.31
CA ALA A 102 -8.07 12.62 19.99
C ALA A 102 -9.51 12.10 19.85
N GLN A 103 -10.01 11.37 20.85
CA GLN A 103 -11.39 10.89 20.88
C GLN A 103 -12.39 12.05 20.90
N ALA A 104 -12.12 13.08 21.70
CA ALA A 104 -12.97 14.27 21.77
C ALA A 104 -12.98 15.05 20.44
N MET A 105 -11.83 15.18 19.77
CA MET A 105 -11.74 15.83 18.47
C MET A 105 -12.38 14.97 17.37
N LEU A 106 -12.13 13.66 17.35
CA LEU A 106 -12.75 12.72 16.40
C LEU A 106 -14.27 12.80 16.45
N LYS A 107 -14.85 12.85 17.65
CA LYS A 107 -16.28 13.09 17.85
C LYS A 107 -16.74 14.38 17.17
N LYS A 108 -16.02 15.49 17.36
CA LYS A 108 -16.34 16.78 16.70
C LYS A 108 -16.19 16.72 15.19
N ILE A 109 -15.19 16.00 14.67
CA ILE A 109 -14.98 15.79 13.23
C ILE A 109 -16.21 15.10 12.63
N ILE A 110 -16.68 14.03 13.27
CA ILE A 110 -17.82 13.23 12.82
C ILE A 110 -19.13 14.03 12.93
N GLU A 111 -19.46 14.54 14.13
CA GLU A 111 -20.71 15.26 14.38
C GLU A 111 -20.80 16.57 13.59
N GLY A 112 -19.67 17.27 13.48
CA GLY A 112 -19.56 18.53 12.76
C GLY A 112 -19.29 18.39 11.27
N ARG A 113 -19.08 17.16 10.76
CA ARG A 113 -18.70 16.87 9.37
C ARG A 113 -17.55 17.75 8.88
N TRP A 114 -16.49 17.85 9.69
CA TRP A 114 -15.33 18.68 9.36
C TRP A 114 -14.54 18.14 8.17
N LEU A 115 -14.64 16.84 7.93
CA LEU A 115 -14.01 16.11 6.85
C LEU A 115 -15.07 15.34 6.06
N THR A 116 -14.76 15.04 4.81
CA THR A 116 -15.52 14.10 3.98
C THR A 116 -14.59 12.98 3.52
N ALA A 117 -15.08 11.74 3.60
CA ALA A 117 -14.38 10.58 3.06
C ALA A 117 -14.99 10.16 1.73
N SER A 118 -14.14 9.97 0.72
CA SER A 118 -14.52 9.47 -0.59
C SER A 118 -13.48 8.48 -1.10
N GLY A 119 -13.91 7.55 -1.93
CA GLY A 119 -13.02 6.54 -2.47
C GLY A 119 -13.60 5.87 -3.69
N VAL A 120 -12.73 5.20 -4.42
CA VAL A 120 -13.05 4.48 -5.64
C VAL A 120 -12.26 3.18 -5.65
N MET A 121 -12.90 2.12 -6.13
CA MET A 121 -12.27 0.83 -6.36
C MET A 121 -12.65 0.28 -7.72
N GLY A 122 -11.89 -0.68 -8.21
CA GLY A 122 -12.26 -1.47 -9.37
C GLY A 122 -11.74 -2.90 -9.23
N LEU A 123 -12.57 -3.85 -9.62
CA LEU A 123 -12.19 -5.27 -9.73
C LEU A 123 -12.26 -5.68 -11.19
N TYR A 124 -11.17 -6.20 -11.73
CA TYR A 124 -11.05 -6.49 -13.15
C TYR A 124 -10.51 -7.90 -13.39
N PRO A 125 -10.87 -8.52 -14.54
CA PRO A 125 -10.13 -9.66 -15.05
C PRO A 125 -8.65 -9.30 -15.16
N ALA A 126 -7.78 -10.16 -14.65
CA ALA A 126 -6.35 -9.94 -14.69
C ALA A 126 -5.57 -11.24 -14.88
N ASN A 127 -4.39 -11.14 -15.48
CA ASN A 127 -3.45 -12.27 -15.60
C ASN A 127 -2.01 -11.77 -15.49
N SER A 128 -1.12 -12.61 -14.97
CA SER A 128 0.31 -12.30 -15.05
C SER A 128 0.87 -12.59 -16.44
N VAL A 129 1.77 -11.71 -16.90
CA VAL A 129 2.47 -11.77 -18.19
C VAL A 129 3.92 -11.39 -18.03
N ASN A 130 4.76 -11.72 -19.02
CA ASN A 130 6.20 -11.36 -19.05
C ASN A 130 6.96 -11.71 -17.76
N ASP A 131 6.53 -12.79 -17.10
CA ASP A 131 6.99 -13.26 -15.79
C ASP A 131 6.69 -12.38 -14.57
N ASP A 132 6.65 -11.06 -14.71
CA ASP A 132 6.69 -10.10 -13.59
C ASP A 132 5.57 -9.05 -13.60
N ASP A 133 4.74 -9.00 -14.66
CA ASP A 133 3.70 -7.98 -14.83
C ASP A 133 2.31 -8.56 -14.61
N ILE A 134 1.36 -7.67 -14.30
CA ILE A 134 -0.07 -8.00 -14.24
C ILE A 134 -0.81 -7.14 -15.27
N GLU A 135 -1.39 -7.77 -16.29
CA GLU A 135 -2.34 -7.14 -17.19
C GLU A 135 -3.72 -7.13 -16.54
N PHE A 136 -4.36 -5.96 -16.51
CA PHE A 136 -5.78 -5.80 -16.19
C PHE A 136 -6.54 -5.63 -17.50
N TYR A 137 -7.69 -6.26 -17.65
CA TYR A 137 -8.51 -6.20 -18.87
C TYR A 137 -9.81 -5.43 -18.64
N THR A 138 -10.34 -4.88 -19.73
CA THR A 138 -11.59 -4.10 -19.72
C THR A 138 -12.82 -4.96 -19.41
N ASP A 139 -12.80 -6.24 -19.80
CA ASP A 139 -13.87 -7.22 -19.57
C ASP A 139 -13.33 -8.67 -19.60
N GLU A 140 -14.24 -9.63 -19.41
CA GLU A 140 -13.93 -11.07 -19.33
C GLU A 140 -13.44 -11.69 -20.65
N SER A 141 -13.56 -10.99 -21.79
CA SER A 141 -13.00 -11.46 -23.05
C SER A 141 -11.47 -11.44 -23.04
N ARG A 142 -10.87 -10.59 -22.18
CA ARG A 142 -9.43 -10.43 -22.00
C ARG A 142 -8.69 -10.05 -23.30
N THR A 143 -9.40 -9.39 -24.24
CA THR A 143 -8.83 -8.97 -25.54
C THR A 143 -8.21 -7.58 -25.47
N GLN A 144 -8.78 -6.66 -24.68
CA GLN A 144 -8.30 -5.30 -24.53
C GLN A 144 -7.73 -5.07 -23.13
N VAL A 145 -6.42 -4.80 -23.08
CA VAL A 145 -5.70 -4.41 -21.86
C VAL A 145 -6.14 -3.01 -21.44
N LEU A 146 -6.58 -2.88 -20.19
CA LEU A 146 -6.97 -1.64 -19.53
C LEU A 146 -5.76 -0.89 -18.98
N MET A 147 -4.86 -1.62 -18.31
CA MET A 147 -3.56 -1.17 -17.84
C MET A 147 -2.65 -2.36 -17.55
N THR A 148 -1.35 -2.10 -17.45
CA THR A 148 -0.36 -3.07 -16.99
C THR A 148 0.28 -2.56 -15.72
N TRP A 149 0.21 -3.34 -14.64
CA TRP A 149 1.01 -3.10 -13.45
C TRP A 149 2.33 -3.84 -13.59
N TYR A 150 3.38 -3.07 -13.81
CA TYR A 150 4.73 -3.57 -14.02
C TYR A 150 5.42 -3.88 -12.69
N GLY A 151 5.69 -5.16 -12.44
CA GLY A 151 6.25 -5.62 -11.17
C GLY A 151 7.78 -5.64 -11.14
N LEU A 152 8.31 -5.72 -9.91
CA LEU A 152 9.71 -5.99 -9.63
C LEU A 152 9.84 -7.32 -8.89
N ARG A 153 10.92 -8.03 -9.14
CA ARG A 153 11.26 -9.32 -8.56
C ARG A 153 12.50 -9.21 -7.69
N GLN A 154 12.45 -9.86 -6.53
CA GLN A 154 13.61 -9.97 -5.64
C GLN A 154 14.81 -10.61 -6.36
N GLN A 155 15.90 -9.86 -6.45
CA GLN A 155 17.04 -10.25 -7.28
C GLN A 155 18.27 -10.71 -6.48
N THR A 156 18.27 -10.51 -5.16
CA THR A 156 19.34 -11.03 -4.29
C THR A 156 19.36 -12.55 -4.30
N GLU A 157 20.56 -13.12 -4.24
CA GLU A 157 20.79 -14.54 -4.02
C GLU A 157 19.95 -15.08 -2.85
N LYS A 158 19.30 -16.24 -3.08
CA LYS A 158 18.37 -16.83 -2.13
C LYS A 158 19.02 -17.95 -1.33
N HIS A 159 18.73 -17.96 -0.03
CA HIS A 159 19.14 -19.02 0.86
C HIS A 159 18.30 -20.28 0.64
N VAL A 160 18.94 -21.43 0.86
CA VAL A 160 18.30 -22.74 0.94
C VAL A 160 17.97 -23.00 2.40
N ILE A 161 16.71 -23.32 2.70
CA ILE A 161 16.23 -23.69 4.03
C ILE A 161 15.60 -25.08 3.88
N ASP A 162 16.04 -26.04 4.69
CA ASP A 162 15.54 -27.43 4.66
C ASP A 162 15.56 -28.06 3.26
N GLY A 163 16.61 -27.76 2.47
CA GLY A 163 16.77 -28.25 1.10
C GLY A 163 15.95 -27.51 0.04
N VAL A 164 15.16 -26.50 0.42
CA VAL A 164 14.32 -25.72 -0.49
C VAL A 164 14.86 -24.30 -0.64
N THR A 165 15.14 -23.88 -1.87
CA THR A 165 15.52 -22.49 -2.18
C THR A 165 14.33 -21.58 -1.96
N ARG A 166 14.51 -20.51 -1.18
CA ARG A 166 13.45 -19.49 -1.02
C ARG A 166 13.15 -18.84 -2.37
N PRO A 167 11.87 -18.54 -2.68
CA PRO A 167 11.53 -17.95 -3.96
C PRO A 167 12.05 -16.52 -4.10
N SER A 168 12.40 -16.16 -5.34
CA SER A 168 12.59 -14.79 -5.78
C SER A 168 11.23 -14.17 -6.07
N ARG A 169 10.59 -13.63 -5.03
CA ARG A 169 9.19 -13.21 -5.09
C ARG A 169 8.98 -12.01 -6.01
N CYS A 170 7.86 -12.05 -6.73
CA CYS A 170 7.23 -10.92 -7.41
C CYS A 170 5.73 -10.92 -7.07
N LEU A 171 5.07 -9.76 -7.01
CA LEU A 171 3.62 -9.70 -6.74
C LEU A 171 2.80 -10.38 -7.85
N ALA A 172 3.30 -10.37 -9.09
CA ALA A 172 2.69 -11.07 -10.22
C ALA A 172 2.66 -12.60 -10.06
N ASP A 173 3.49 -13.18 -9.19
CA ASP A 173 3.49 -14.64 -8.94
C ASP A 173 2.14 -15.12 -8.37
N PHE A 174 1.37 -14.21 -7.76
CA PHE A 174 0.10 -14.49 -7.08
C PHE A 174 -1.13 -14.22 -7.95
N ILE A 175 -0.94 -14.01 -9.26
CA ILE A 175 -2.00 -13.85 -10.25
C ILE A 175 -1.77 -14.89 -11.37
N ALA A 176 -2.83 -15.58 -11.80
CA ALA A 176 -2.70 -16.70 -12.72
C ALA A 176 -2.02 -16.26 -14.02
N PRO A 177 -0.96 -16.97 -14.48
CA PRO A 177 -0.31 -16.67 -15.74
C PRO A 177 -1.29 -16.74 -16.90
N LYS A 178 -1.20 -15.79 -17.85
CA LYS A 178 -2.05 -15.79 -19.05
C LYS A 178 -1.94 -17.11 -19.84
N SER A 179 -0.75 -17.71 -19.86
CA SER A 179 -0.47 -19.00 -20.49
C SER A 179 -1.16 -20.20 -19.83
N SER A 180 -1.62 -20.07 -18.58
CA SER A 180 -2.37 -21.13 -17.88
C SER A 180 -3.80 -21.29 -18.39
N GLY A 181 -4.34 -20.27 -19.08
CA GLY A 181 -5.75 -20.23 -19.48
C GLY A 181 -6.74 -20.05 -18.31
N ILE A 182 -6.26 -19.82 -17.10
CA ILE A 182 -7.11 -19.61 -15.92
C ILE A 182 -7.55 -18.15 -15.85
N ALA A 183 -8.86 -17.96 -15.69
CA ALA A 183 -9.46 -16.66 -15.46
C ALA A 183 -9.20 -16.22 -14.01
N ASP A 184 -8.29 -15.27 -13.82
CA ASP A 184 -8.00 -14.64 -12.53
C ASP A 184 -8.37 -13.15 -12.53
N TYR A 185 -8.25 -12.52 -11.38
CA TYR A 185 -8.72 -11.17 -11.10
C TYR A 185 -7.78 -10.44 -10.16
N ALA A 186 -7.72 -9.13 -10.31
CA ALA A 186 -7.03 -8.23 -9.41
C ALA A 186 -7.84 -6.96 -9.24
N GLY A 187 -7.57 -6.23 -8.16
CA GLY A 187 -8.27 -4.99 -7.86
C GLY A 187 -7.36 -3.78 -7.77
N LEU A 188 -7.97 -2.61 -7.81
CA LEU A 188 -7.35 -1.32 -7.51
C LEU A 188 -8.24 -0.55 -6.55
N PHE A 189 -7.64 0.33 -5.75
CA PHE A 189 -8.37 1.29 -4.92
C PHE A 189 -7.62 2.60 -4.75
N ALA A 190 -8.38 3.66 -4.49
CA ALA A 190 -7.91 4.93 -3.99
C ALA A 190 -8.96 5.49 -3.03
N VAL A 191 -8.56 5.86 -1.83
CA VAL A 191 -9.44 6.40 -0.78
C VAL A 191 -8.81 7.64 -0.17
N THR A 192 -9.64 8.57 0.27
CA THR A 192 -9.26 9.73 1.06
C THR A 192 -10.27 9.97 2.18
N ALA A 193 -9.79 10.44 3.32
CA ALA A 193 -10.62 10.98 4.39
C ALA A 193 -10.34 12.48 4.64
N GLY A 194 -9.54 13.10 3.78
CA GLY A 194 -9.02 14.46 3.97
C GLY A 194 -9.77 15.56 3.21
N LEU A 195 -10.94 15.29 2.63
CA LEU A 195 -11.65 16.33 1.87
C LEU A 195 -12.21 17.40 2.80
N GLY A 196 -11.88 18.67 2.51
CA GLY A 196 -12.26 19.83 3.34
C GLY A 196 -11.28 20.13 4.48
N ILE A 197 -10.14 19.45 4.54
CA ILE A 197 -9.13 19.61 5.60
C ILE A 197 -8.61 21.05 5.70
N GLU A 198 -8.42 21.76 4.57
CA GLU A 198 -7.74 23.05 4.54
C GLU A 198 -8.48 24.11 5.36
N LYS A 199 -9.81 24.10 5.32
CA LYS A 199 -10.64 25.10 6.02
C LYS A 199 -10.46 25.01 7.52
N LYS A 200 -10.47 23.79 8.07
CA LYS A 200 -10.41 23.59 9.52
C LYS A 200 -8.98 23.68 10.03
N GLU A 201 -8.02 23.19 9.25
CA GLU A 201 -6.59 23.37 9.52
C GLU A 201 -6.22 24.85 9.58
N LYS A 202 -6.62 25.65 8.59
CA LYS A 202 -6.37 27.09 8.58
C LYS A 202 -6.94 27.78 9.82
N ALA A 203 -8.12 27.38 10.28
CA ALA A 203 -8.72 27.95 11.48
C ALA A 203 -7.88 27.68 12.75
N PHE A 204 -7.23 26.52 12.87
CA PHE A 204 -6.31 26.23 13.97
C PHE A 204 -5.01 27.02 13.86
N ILE A 205 -4.44 27.12 12.65
CA ILE A 205 -3.22 27.90 12.38
C ILE A 205 -3.45 29.39 12.67
N ASP A 206 -4.56 29.97 12.19
CA ASP A 206 -4.90 31.38 12.42
C ASP A 206 -5.15 31.67 13.92
N ALA A 207 -5.49 30.64 14.71
CA ALA A 207 -5.64 30.70 16.16
C ALA A 207 -4.34 30.40 16.93
N LEU A 208 -3.22 30.12 16.24
CA LEU A 208 -1.95 29.67 16.81
C LEU A 208 -2.09 28.40 17.68
N ASP A 209 -3.01 27.52 17.30
CA ASP A 209 -3.29 26.24 17.96
C ASP A 209 -2.63 25.08 17.17
N ASP A 210 -1.30 25.02 17.26
CA ASP A 210 -0.50 24.00 16.57
C ASP A 210 -0.86 22.58 17.04
N TYR A 211 -1.19 22.42 18.33
CA TYR A 211 -1.61 21.15 18.91
C TYR A 211 -2.85 20.60 18.21
N SER A 212 -3.91 21.40 18.10
CA SER A 212 -5.13 20.96 17.44
C SER A 212 -4.94 20.78 15.93
N ALA A 213 -4.09 21.58 15.29
CA ALA A 213 -3.76 21.41 13.88
C ALA A 213 -3.08 20.06 13.60
N ILE A 214 -2.08 19.69 14.43
CA ILE A 214 -1.41 18.39 14.35
C ILE A 214 -2.39 17.25 14.66
N MET A 215 -3.16 17.36 15.76
CA MET A 215 -4.18 16.37 16.14
C MET A 215 -5.18 16.11 15.01
N PHE A 216 -5.66 17.17 14.38
CA PHE A 216 -6.63 17.09 13.30
C PHE A 216 -6.06 16.38 12.07
N LYS A 217 -4.81 16.70 11.67
CA LYS A 217 -4.11 16.02 10.58
C LYS A 217 -3.86 14.55 10.89
N SER A 218 -3.38 14.23 12.09
CA SER A 218 -3.14 12.86 12.53
C SER A 218 -4.43 12.03 12.48
N LEU A 219 -5.57 12.60 12.92
CA LEU A 219 -6.87 11.94 12.83
C LEU A 219 -7.36 11.76 11.38
N ALA A 220 -7.13 12.74 10.51
CA ALA A 220 -7.46 12.61 9.08
C ALA A 220 -6.67 11.46 8.43
N ASP A 221 -5.39 11.34 8.74
CA ASP A 221 -4.53 10.25 8.28
C ASP A 221 -5.01 8.88 8.82
N ARG A 222 -5.34 8.80 10.12
CA ARG A 222 -5.93 7.59 10.71
C ARG A 222 -7.25 7.19 10.04
N LEU A 223 -8.10 8.16 9.68
CA LEU A 223 -9.35 7.89 8.96
C LEU A 223 -9.11 7.42 7.52
N ALA A 224 -8.07 7.90 6.84
CA ALA A 224 -7.73 7.44 5.50
C ALA A 224 -7.24 5.99 5.50
N GLU A 225 -6.38 5.62 6.44
CA GLU A 225 -5.94 4.23 6.66
C GLU A 225 -7.11 3.32 7.08
N ALA A 226 -7.96 3.80 7.99
CA ALA A 226 -9.16 3.08 8.37
C ALA A 226 -10.12 2.87 7.19
N PHE A 227 -10.18 3.80 6.23
CA PHE A 227 -10.94 3.62 5.01
C PHE A 227 -10.32 2.56 4.09
N ALA A 228 -8.98 2.52 3.97
CA ALA A 228 -8.31 1.46 3.23
C ALA A 228 -8.62 0.07 3.82
N GLU A 229 -8.60 -0.07 5.15
CA GLU A 229 -8.96 -1.31 5.84
C GLU A 229 -10.44 -1.66 5.68
N ALA A 230 -11.35 -0.71 5.93
CA ALA A 230 -12.79 -0.91 5.80
C ALA A 230 -13.20 -1.31 4.38
N LEU A 231 -12.65 -0.63 3.36
CA LEU A 231 -12.92 -0.95 1.97
C LEU A 231 -12.32 -2.30 1.59
N HIS A 232 -11.10 -2.62 2.04
CA HIS A 232 -10.50 -3.92 1.80
C HIS A 232 -11.33 -5.04 2.44
N HIS A 233 -11.77 -4.88 3.69
CA HIS A 233 -12.67 -5.83 4.36
C HIS A 233 -13.95 -6.05 3.55
N ARG A 234 -14.57 -4.98 3.03
CA ARG A 234 -15.76 -5.09 2.16
C ARG A 234 -15.47 -5.72 0.80
N VAL A 235 -14.26 -5.53 0.26
CA VAL A 235 -13.80 -6.25 -0.94
C VAL A 235 -13.71 -7.74 -0.68
N ARG A 236 -13.07 -8.16 0.41
CA ARG A 236 -12.91 -9.58 0.75
C ARG A 236 -14.26 -10.28 0.97
N THR A 237 -15.16 -9.64 1.69
CA THR A 237 -16.41 -10.25 2.18
C THR A 237 -17.59 -10.13 1.22
N ASP A 238 -17.70 -9.01 0.49
CA ASP A 238 -18.89 -8.69 -0.31
C ASP A 238 -18.56 -8.45 -1.78
N LEU A 239 -17.71 -7.48 -2.11
CA LEU A 239 -17.53 -7.02 -3.50
C LEU A 239 -16.76 -8.02 -4.37
N TRP A 240 -15.65 -8.56 -3.86
CA TRP A 240 -14.97 -9.71 -4.47
C TRP A 240 -15.56 -11.00 -3.91
N GLY A 241 -15.68 -11.09 -2.59
CA GLY A 241 -16.44 -12.15 -1.92
C GLY A 241 -15.71 -13.49 -1.79
N TYR A 242 -14.38 -13.51 -1.86
CA TYR A 242 -13.57 -14.72 -1.64
C TYR A 242 -13.44 -15.12 -0.16
N ALA A 243 -13.91 -14.27 0.76
CA ALA A 243 -13.93 -14.51 2.20
C ALA A 243 -15.29 -14.10 2.81
N ALA A 244 -16.41 -14.47 2.18
CA ALA A 244 -17.76 -14.02 2.56
C ALA A 244 -18.20 -14.39 3.99
N SER A 245 -17.55 -15.36 4.63
CA SER A 245 -17.82 -15.79 6.02
C SER A 245 -16.80 -15.25 7.03
N GLU A 246 -15.93 -14.31 6.63
CA GLU A 246 -14.94 -13.69 7.52
C GLU A 246 -15.63 -12.95 8.68
N GLN A 247 -15.13 -13.17 9.90
CA GLN A 247 -15.61 -12.52 11.14
C GLN A 247 -14.41 -12.10 11.99
N LEU A 248 -13.56 -11.25 11.44
CA LEU A 248 -12.36 -10.77 12.12
C LEU A 248 -12.66 -9.60 13.05
N SER A 249 -11.97 -9.56 14.19
CA SER A 249 -11.91 -8.36 15.02
C SER A 249 -11.02 -7.29 14.40
N ASN A 250 -11.05 -6.06 14.91
CA ASN A 250 -10.13 -5.01 14.46
C ASN A 250 -8.67 -5.40 14.68
N ASP A 251 -8.36 -6.03 15.82
CA ASP A 251 -7.01 -6.50 16.13
C ASP A 251 -6.55 -7.61 15.16
N ASP A 252 -7.47 -8.49 14.75
CA ASP A 252 -7.16 -9.50 13.74
C ASP A 252 -6.95 -8.89 12.35
N MET A 253 -7.68 -7.82 12.01
CA MET A 253 -7.47 -7.08 10.76
C MET A 253 -6.12 -6.34 10.76
N ILE A 254 -5.75 -5.67 11.87
CA ILE A 254 -4.44 -5.02 12.04
C ILE A 254 -3.31 -6.05 11.95
N ALA A 255 -3.50 -7.24 12.53
CA ALA A 255 -2.56 -8.35 12.44
C ALA A 255 -2.60 -9.09 11.08
N GLU A 256 -3.34 -8.57 10.10
CA GLU A 256 -3.46 -9.08 8.73
C GLU A 256 -3.88 -10.57 8.66
N LYS A 257 -4.72 -11.04 9.60
CA LYS A 257 -5.18 -12.45 9.66
C LYS A 257 -6.25 -12.81 8.63
N TYR A 258 -6.38 -12.03 7.57
CA TYR A 258 -7.28 -12.27 6.46
C TYR A 258 -6.55 -12.88 5.26
N ARG A 259 -7.33 -13.39 4.32
CA ARG A 259 -6.84 -13.86 3.02
C ARG A 259 -6.59 -12.66 2.09
N GLY A 260 -5.49 -12.70 1.33
CA GLY A 260 -5.17 -11.68 0.32
C GLY A 260 -4.45 -10.45 0.89
N ILE A 261 -3.96 -9.59 0.01
CA ILE A 261 -3.18 -8.39 0.35
C ILE A 261 -3.63 -7.17 -0.44
N ARG A 262 -3.25 -5.98 0.06
CA ARG A 262 -3.58 -4.68 -0.56
C ARG A 262 -2.35 -3.79 -0.85
N PRO A 263 -1.36 -4.26 -1.63
CA PRO A 263 -0.07 -3.57 -1.83
C PRO A 263 -0.23 -2.16 -2.41
N ALA A 264 0.43 -1.19 -1.78
CA ALA A 264 0.40 0.22 -2.13
C ALA A 264 1.75 0.67 -2.76
N PRO A 265 1.74 1.30 -3.94
CA PRO A 265 2.97 1.77 -4.59
C PRO A 265 3.78 2.74 -3.73
N GLY A 266 5.06 2.41 -3.54
CA GLY A 266 5.99 3.11 -2.65
C GLY A 266 6.39 2.28 -1.43
N TYR A 267 5.60 1.25 -1.09
CA TYR A 267 5.99 0.29 -0.04
C TYR A 267 7.03 -0.70 -0.56
N PRO A 268 7.79 -1.36 0.34
CA PRO A 268 8.88 -2.25 -0.06
C PRO A 268 8.51 -3.40 -1.02
N ALA A 269 7.24 -3.82 -1.07
CA ALA A 269 6.75 -4.85 -1.98
C ALA A 269 6.52 -4.36 -3.42
N CYS A 270 6.27 -3.05 -3.59
CA CYS A 270 6.08 -2.41 -4.88
C CYS A 270 6.59 -0.96 -4.82
N PRO A 271 7.92 -0.76 -4.75
CA PRO A 271 8.52 0.54 -4.43
C PRO A 271 8.36 1.59 -5.55
N ASP A 272 7.97 1.17 -6.75
CA ASP A 272 7.79 2.09 -7.88
C ASP A 272 6.54 2.96 -7.70
N HIS A 273 6.76 4.25 -7.40
CA HIS A 273 5.67 5.21 -7.24
C HIS A 273 4.89 5.46 -8.54
N SER A 274 5.49 5.26 -9.72
CA SER A 274 4.87 5.60 -11.02
C SER A 274 3.64 4.77 -11.36
N ALA A 275 3.46 3.61 -10.73
CA ALA A 275 2.25 2.81 -10.83
C ALA A 275 0.97 3.57 -10.41
N LYS A 276 1.10 4.60 -9.56
CA LYS A 276 -0.04 5.45 -9.16
C LYS A 276 -0.66 6.21 -10.33
N SER A 277 0.12 6.61 -11.34
CA SER A 277 -0.41 7.40 -12.46
C SER A 277 -1.47 6.64 -13.24
N GLU A 278 -1.18 5.40 -13.62
CA GLU A 278 -2.12 4.53 -14.34
C GLU A 278 -3.28 4.10 -13.43
N LEU A 279 -3.02 3.80 -12.15
CA LEU A 279 -4.05 3.51 -11.16
C LEU A 279 -5.07 4.66 -11.07
N PHE A 280 -4.60 5.91 -10.95
CA PHE A 280 -5.45 7.10 -10.85
C PHE A 280 -6.23 7.34 -12.14
N ARG A 281 -5.59 7.14 -13.30
CA ARG A 281 -6.24 7.24 -14.62
C ARG A 281 -7.37 6.24 -14.76
N VAL A 282 -7.13 4.97 -14.42
CA VAL A 282 -8.12 3.88 -14.54
C VAL A 282 -9.27 4.06 -13.54
N LEU A 283 -8.97 4.50 -12.32
CA LEU A 283 -9.99 4.73 -11.31
C LEU A 283 -10.72 6.08 -11.45
N GLN A 284 -10.26 6.98 -12.32
CA GLN A 284 -10.81 8.35 -12.48
C GLN A 284 -10.91 9.04 -11.10
N CYS A 285 -9.77 9.10 -10.40
CA CYS A 285 -9.69 9.57 -9.02
C CYS A 285 -10.12 11.04 -8.84
N ASP A 286 -10.08 11.84 -9.90
CA ASP A 286 -10.59 13.21 -9.91
C ASP A 286 -12.08 13.29 -9.57
N GLU A 287 -12.87 12.26 -9.90
CA GLU A 287 -14.29 12.19 -9.53
C GLU A 287 -14.53 12.08 -8.01
N VAL A 288 -13.52 11.68 -7.23
CA VAL A 288 -13.52 11.63 -5.77
C VAL A 288 -12.56 12.65 -5.15
N ASP A 289 -12.24 13.70 -5.92
CA ASP A 289 -11.41 14.83 -5.50
C ASP A 289 -9.99 14.42 -5.07
N MET A 290 -9.47 13.34 -5.65
CA MET A 290 -8.11 12.86 -5.43
C MET A 290 -7.22 13.13 -6.66
N THR A 291 -6.02 13.68 -6.43
CA THR A 291 -5.05 13.99 -7.51
C THR A 291 -3.64 13.55 -7.14
N LEU A 292 -2.73 13.57 -8.11
CA LEU A 292 -1.29 13.33 -7.91
C LEU A 292 -0.50 14.61 -8.16
N THR A 293 0.50 14.87 -7.33
CA THR A 293 1.52 15.89 -7.59
C THR A 293 2.50 15.42 -8.67
N GLU A 294 3.39 16.32 -9.11
CA GLU A 294 4.49 15.97 -10.02
C GLU A 294 5.43 14.90 -9.45
N SER A 295 5.56 14.84 -8.12
CA SER A 295 6.33 13.81 -7.41
C SER A 295 5.53 12.55 -7.09
N LEU A 296 4.31 12.42 -7.61
CA LEU A 296 3.40 11.30 -7.41
C LEU A 296 2.92 11.15 -5.96
N ALA A 297 2.98 12.22 -5.16
CA ALA A 297 2.29 12.27 -3.88
C ALA A 297 0.78 12.45 -4.10
N MET A 298 -0.04 11.86 -3.25
CA MET A 298 -1.49 11.96 -3.35
C MET A 298 -2.00 13.21 -2.64
N MET A 299 -3.01 13.85 -3.23
CA MET A 299 -3.75 14.95 -2.63
C MET A 299 -5.23 14.57 -2.55
N PRO A 300 -5.92 14.73 -1.39
CA PRO A 300 -5.38 15.22 -0.11
C PRO A 300 -4.29 14.31 0.47
N ALA A 301 -3.46 14.83 1.38
CA ALA A 301 -2.36 14.05 1.98
C ALA A 301 -2.86 12.81 2.74
N ALA A 302 -4.01 12.94 3.42
CA ALA A 302 -4.71 11.82 4.07
C ALA A 302 -5.43 10.95 3.02
N SER A 303 -4.63 10.21 2.25
CA SER A 303 -5.08 9.34 1.16
C SER A 303 -4.26 8.06 1.08
N VAL A 304 -4.89 6.97 0.67
CA VAL A 304 -4.25 5.67 0.43
C VAL A 304 -4.69 5.16 -0.94
N SER A 305 -3.76 4.61 -1.72
CA SER A 305 -4.09 3.92 -2.97
C SER A 305 -3.21 2.69 -3.16
N GLY A 306 -3.73 1.70 -3.87
CA GLY A 306 -3.04 0.45 -4.09
C GLY A 306 -3.84 -0.55 -4.90
N PHE A 307 -3.35 -1.78 -4.88
CA PHE A 307 -3.94 -2.91 -5.60
C PHE A 307 -4.53 -3.91 -4.62
N TYR A 308 -5.36 -4.83 -5.10
CA TYR A 308 -5.84 -5.99 -4.35
C TYR A 308 -5.40 -7.28 -5.05
N ILE A 309 -4.85 -8.21 -4.28
CA ILE A 309 -4.51 -9.57 -4.72
C ILE A 309 -5.22 -10.56 -3.79
N GLY A 310 -6.11 -11.39 -4.34
CA GLY A 310 -6.96 -12.31 -3.57
C GLY A 310 -6.42 -13.73 -3.38
N HIS A 311 -5.22 -14.02 -3.89
CA HIS A 311 -4.59 -15.33 -3.72
C HIS A 311 -4.25 -15.57 -2.24
N PRO A 312 -4.53 -16.75 -1.66
CA PRO A 312 -4.33 -17.00 -0.24
C PRO A 312 -2.87 -16.95 0.22
N ASP A 313 -1.94 -17.32 -0.66
CA ASP A 313 -0.50 -17.28 -0.36
C ASP A 313 0.16 -15.94 -0.68
N ALA A 314 -0.62 -14.94 -1.11
CA ALA A 314 -0.08 -13.62 -1.38
C ALA A 314 0.41 -12.99 -0.07
N VAL A 315 1.65 -12.48 -0.09
CA VAL A 315 2.31 -11.95 1.10
C VAL A 315 3.10 -10.69 0.77
N TYR A 316 3.23 -9.80 1.74
CA TYR A 316 4.19 -8.70 1.64
C TYR A 316 5.63 -9.21 1.73
N PHE A 317 6.50 -8.62 0.93
CA PHE A 317 7.94 -8.86 0.95
C PHE A 317 8.67 -7.57 0.58
N ASN A 318 9.96 -7.48 0.91
CA ASN A 318 10.79 -6.38 0.42
C ASN A 318 11.46 -6.80 -0.89
N VAL A 319 11.23 -6.07 -1.98
CA VAL A 319 11.90 -6.29 -3.29
C VAL A 319 13.42 -6.24 -3.13
N GLY A 320 13.93 -5.32 -2.31
CA GLY A 320 15.35 -5.11 -2.08
C GLY A 320 16.05 -4.45 -3.27
N LYS A 321 17.34 -4.74 -3.44
CA LYS A 321 18.13 -4.26 -4.57
C LYS A 321 17.84 -5.05 -5.84
N ILE A 322 17.81 -4.36 -6.98
CA ILE A 322 17.68 -4.92 -8.33
C ILE A 322 18.95 -4.60 -9.14
N GLY A 323 19.22 -5.40 -10.15
CA GLY A 323 20.33 -5.23 -11.08
C GLY A 323 19.94 -4.44 -12.32
N GLU A 324 20.95 -4.00 -13.06
CA GLU A 324 20.80 -3.27 -14.33
C GLU A 324 20.02 -4.08 -15.38
N ASP A 325 20.16 -5.40 -15.39
CA ASP A 325 19.43 -6.29 -16.30
C ASP A 325 17.91 -6.24 -16.10
N GLN A 326 17.44 -6.20 -14.84
CA GLN A 326 16.02 -6.07 -14.52
C GLN A 326 15.50 -4.64 -14.79
N LEU A 327 16.32 -3.62 -14.50
CA LEU A 327 15.99 -2.23 -14.82
C LEU A 327 15.80 -2.03 -16.33
N HIS A 328 16.76 -2.50 -17.13
CA HIS A 328 16.73 -2.40 -18.58
C HIS A 328 15.55 -3.16 -19.21
N ASP A 329 15.30 -4.38 -18.74
CA ASP A 329 14.14 -5.18 -19.16
C ASP A 329 12.82 -4.47 -18.84
N MET A 330 12.68 -3.89 -17.65
CA MET A 330 11.46 -3.18 -17.29
C MET A 330 11.28 -1.87 -18.06
N ALA A 331 12.35 -1.11 -18.30
CA ALA A 331 12.31 0.07 -19.16
C ALA A 331 11.82 -0.28 -20.57
N THR A 332 12.35 -1.38 -21.13
CA THR A 332 11.97 -1.90 -22.45
C THR A 332 10.49 -2.32 -22.50
N ARG A 333 10.00 -3.09 -21.52
CA ARG A 333 8.59 -3.53 -21.46
C ARG A 333 7.60 -2.37 -21.30
N ARG A 334 8.04 -1.27 -20.68
CA ARG A 334 7.24 -0.04 -20.50
C ARG A 334 7.33 0.92 -21.68
N GLY A 335 8.31 0.75 -22.56
CA GLY A 335 8.69 1.79 -23.53
C GLY A 335 9.10 3.10 -22.84
N MET A 336 9.68 3.00 -21.63
CA MET A 336 10.10 4.14 -20.81
C MET A 336 11.61 4.36 -20.94
N ASP A 337 12.05 5.62 -20.90
CA ASP A 337 13.47 5.95 -20.79
C ASP A 337 14.07 5.34 -19.52
N GLU A 338 15.16 4.58 -19.69
CA GLU A 338 15.79 3.85 -18.58
C GLU A 338 16.34 4.77 -17.49
N ALA A 339 16.87 5.95 -17.85
CA ALA A 339 17.38 6.90 -16.87
C ALA A 339 16.25 7.52 -16.03
N VAL A 340 15.08 7.74 -16.63
CA VAL A 340 13.87 8.15 -15.90
C VAL A 340 13.45 7.07 -14.91
N LEU A 341 13.43 5.80 -15.34
CA LEU A 341 13.08 4.68 -14.47
C LEU A 341 14.13 4.48 -13.35
N ALA A 342 15.41 4.63 -13.65
CA ALA A 342 16.49 4.54 -12.68
C ALA A 342 16.34 5.59 -11.57
N ARG A 343 15.91 6.80 -11.92
CA ARG A 343 15.61 7.86 -10.93
C ARG A 343 14.43 7.50 -10.03
N LEU A 344 13.37 6.92 -10.60
CA LEU A 344 12.19 6.46 -9.83
C LEU A 344 12.55 5.30 -8.88
N LEU A 345 13.49 4.45 -9.29
CA LEU A 345 13.93 3.27 -8.55
C LEU A 345 15.27 3.46 -7.82
N ALA A 346 15.75 4.70 -7.67
CA ALA A 346 17.05 4.98 -7.04
C ALA A 346 17.24 4.31 -5.66
N PRO A 347 16.22 4.20 -4.78
CA PRO A 347 16.37 3.45 -3.52
C PRO A 347 16.66 1.95 -3.70
N ASN A 348 16.27 1.37 -4.85
CA ASN A 348 16.38 -0.05 -5.18
C ASN A 348 17.59 -0.39 -6.06
N LEU A 349 18.39 0.60 -6.50
CA LEU A 349 19.61 0.38 -7.28
C LEU A 349 20.88 0.39 -6.43
#